data_AF-A0A932M9F1-F1
#
_entry.id   AF-A0A932M9F1-F1
#
_cell.length_a   1.000
_cell.length_b   1.000
_cell.length_c   1.000
_cell.angle_alpha   90.00
_cell.angle_beta   90.00
_cell.angle_gamma   90.00
#
_symmetry.space_group_name_H-M   'P 1'
#
loop_
_entity.id
_entity.type
_entity.pdbx_description
1 polymer ?
#
loop_
_entity_poly.entity_id
_entity_poly.type
_entity_poly.pdbx_seq_one_letter_code
_entity_poly.pdbx_strand_id
1 'polypeptide(L)' 'MALKVGAMADIVGKLAEAKINITAVDAVSTGLGRYGAILWVKPRDVKKAAKLLEALEPGQSQPQPF' A
#
# COMPACT_ATOMS: atom_id res chain seq x y z
N MET A 1 -16.97 -7.73 -3.25
CA MET A 1 -16.54 -6.32 -3.26
C MET A 1 -15.79 -6.13 -4.57
N ALA A 2 -16.39 -5.49 -5.58
CA ALA A 2 -15.78 -5.38 -6.91
C ALA A 2 -14.59 -4.40 -6.88
N LEU A 3 -13.59 -4.61 -7.73
CA LEU A 3 -12.48 -3.67 -7.96
C LEU A 3 -13.06 -2.28 -8.24
N LYS A 4 -13.04 -1.40 -7.23
CA LYS A 4 -13.55 -0.03 -7.36
C LYS A 4 -12.41 0.85 -7.82
N VAL A 5 -12.62 1.57 -8.91
CA VAL A 5 -11.71 2.64 -9.37
C VAL A 5 -11.48 3.57 -8.18
N GLY A 6 -10.21 3.78 -7.84
CA GLY A 6 -9.82 4.62 -6.70
C GLY A 6 -9.61 3.88 -5.38
N ALA A 7 -9.62 2.55 -5.32
CA ALA A 7 -9.27 1.84 -4.07
C ALA A 7 -7.86 2.19 -3.55
N MET A 8 -6.92 2.49 -4.44
CA MET A 8 -5.60 3.05 -4.09
C MET A 8 -5.63 4.54 -3.72
N ALA A 9 -6.66 5.29 -4.10
CA ALA A 9 -6.72 6.74 -3.90
C ALA A 9 -6.81 7.10 -2.42
N ASP A 10 -7.54 6.34 -1.61
CA ASP A 10 -7.57 6.51 -0.15
C ASP A 10 -6.20 6.27 0.49
N ILE A 11 -5.46 5.24 0.05
CA ILE A 11 -4.13 4.91 0.58
C ILE A 11 -3.11 5.99 0.21
N VAL A 12 -3.11 6.40 -1.06
CA VAL A 12 -2.23 7.48 -1.54
C VAL A 12 -2.60 8.81 -0.89
N GLY A 13 -3.89 9.08 -0.69
CA GLY A 13 -4.40 10.28 -0.02
C GLY A 13 -3.88 10.39 1.42
N LYS A 14 -4.01 9.32 2.21
CA LYS A 14 -3.45 9.27 3.59
C LYS A 14 -1.95 9.53 3.60
N LEU A 15 -1.19 8.89 2.71
CA LEU A 15 0.26 9.09 2.62
C LEU A 15 0.61 10.54 2.24
N ALA A 16 -0.14 11.14 1.31
CA ALA A 16 0.03 12.53 0.88
C ALA A 16 -0.26 13.52 2.03
N GLU A 17 -1.34 13.32 2.80
CA GLU A 17 -1.66 14.11 3.99
C GLU A 17 -0.55 14.04 5.04
N ALA A 18 0.09 12.87 5.20
CA ALA A 18 1.22 12.68 6.09
C ALA A 18 2.56 13.22 5.54
N LYS A 19 2.56 13.84 4.34
CA LYS A 19 3.74 14.29 3.58
C LYS A 19 4.76 13.17 3.34
N ILE A 20 4.29 11.95 3.13
CA ILE A 20 5.12 10.79 2.81
C ILE A 20 5.15 10.63 1.30
N ASN A 21 6.34 10.77 0.72
CA ASN A 21 6.51 10.61 -0.71
C ASN A 21 6.67 9.13 -1.07
N ILE A 22 5.82 8.65 -1.97
CA ILE A 22 5.94 7.32 -2.59
C ILE A 22 7.04 7.39 -3.65
N THR A 23 7.95 6.42 -3.64
CA THR A 23 9.03 6.30 -4.64
C THR A 23 8.67 5.33 -5.76
N ALA A 24 7.89 4.30 -5.45
CA ALA A 24 7.34 3.35 -6.41
C ALA A 24 6.06 2.72 -5.85
N VAL A 25 5.17 2.26 -6.73
CA VAL A 25 4.00 1.45 -6.42
C VAL A 25 3.89 0.37 -7.49
N ASP A 26 3.65 -0.86 -7.04
CA ASP A 26 3.25 -1.99 -7.86
C ASP A 26 1.87 -2.43 -7.35
N ALA A 27 0.84 -2.37 -8.20
CA ALA A 27 -0.52 -2.71 -7.84
C ALA A 27 -1.03 -3.84 -8.74
N VAL A 28 -1.47 -4.92 -8.11
CA VAL A 28 -1.96 -6.13 -8.78
C VAL A 28 -3.45 -6.30 -8.47
N SER A 29 -4.25 -6.50 -9.52
CA SER A 29 -5.63 -6.94 -9.38
C SER A 29 -5.68 -8.47 -9.42
N THR A 30 -6.01 -9.10 -8.29
CA THR A 30 -6.32 -10.53 -8.28
C THR A 30 -7.82 -10.67 -8.56
N GLY A 31 -8.19 -11.43 -9.59
CA GLY A 31 -9.60 -11.63 -9.95
C GLY A 31 -10.48 -12.02 -8.75
N LEU A 32 -11.80 -11.81 -8.85
CA LEU A 32 -12.79 -11.90 -7.74
C LEU A 32 -12.85 -10.67 -6.81
N GLY A 33 -12.45 -9.49 -7.32
CA GLY A 33 -12.67 -8.23 -6.60
C GLY A 33 -11.65 -7.94 -5.50
N ARG A 34 -10.48 -8.59 -5.55
CA ARG A 34 -9.37 -8.35 -4.64
C ARG A 34 -8.28 -7.55 -5.34
N TYR A 35 -7.57 -6.71 -4.60
CA TYR A 35 -6.39 -6.03 -5.10
C TYR A 35 -5.31 -6.07 -4.02
N GLY A 36 -4.06 -6.11 -4.45
CA GLY A 36 -2.90 -5.91 -3.60
C GLY A 36 -2.05 -4.79 -4.18
N ALA A 37 -1.29 -4.11 -3.34
CA ALA A 37 -0.22 -3.26 -3.83
C ALA A 37 0.98 -3.28 -2.89
N ILE A 38 2.15 -3.21 -3.49
CA ILE A 38 3.42 -2.96 -2.85
C ILE A 38 3.78 -1.52 -3.14
N LEU A 39 4.16 -0.77 -2.10
CA LEU A 39 4.62 0.60 -2.25
C LEU A 39 5.95 0.78 -1.54
N TRP A 40 6.79 1.61 -2.14
CA TRP A 40 8.09 1.98 -1.61
C TRP A 40 8.07 3.45 -1.21
N VAL A 41 8.74 3.75 -0.11
CA VAL A 41 8.94 5.11 0.42
C VAL A 41 10.40 5.28 0.79
N LYS A 42 10.83 6.51 1.07
CA LYS A 42 12.18 6.74 1.59
C LYS A 42 12.38 5.98 2.91
N PRO A 43 13.58 5.44 3.21
CA PRO A 43 13.82 4.63 4.42
C PRO A 43 13.40 5.30 5.73
N ARG A 44 13.61 6.62 5.82
CA ARG A 44 13.21 7.45 6.98
C ARG A 44 11.69 7.48 7.22
N ASP A 45 10.90 7.27 6.19
CA ASP A 45 9.44 7.40 6.20
C ASP A 45 8.74 6.04 6.36
N VAL A 46 9.47 4.92 6.30
CA VAL A 46 8.92 3.54 6.38
C VAL A 46 8.13 3.31 7.66
N LYS A 47 8.68 3.65 8.84
CA LYS A 47 7.98 3.46 10.12
C LYS A 47 6.72 4.32 10.22
N LYS A 48 6.78 5.55 9.67
CA LYS A 48 5.66 6.48 9.66
C LYS A 48 4.55 5.98 8.73
N ALA A 49 4.92 5.50 7.55
CA ALA A 49 4.01 4.90 6.57
C ALA A 49 3.36 3.63 7.12
N ALA A 50 4.14 2.73 7.72
CA ALA A 50 3.62 1.49 8.31
C ALA A 50 2.61 1.75 9.44
N LYS A 51 2.89 2.74 10.31
CA LYS A 51 1.96 3.14 11.37
C LYS A 51 0.69 3.78 10.80
N LEU A 52 0.82 4.63 9.78
CA LEU A 52 -0.31 5.34 9.16
C LEU A 52 -1.26 4.42 8.40
N LEU A 53 -0.69 3.42 7.72
CA LEU A 53 -1.45 2.43 6.95
C LEU A 53 -1.95 1.27 7.81
N GLU A 54 -1.71 1.30 9.13
CA GLU A 54 -2.00 0.20 10.06
C GLU A 54 -1.42 -1.15 9.60
N ALA A 55 -0.39 -1.11 8.73
CA ALA A 55 0.24 -2.28 8.12
C ALA A 55 1.09 -3.11 9.11
N LEU A 56 1.06 -2.75 10.40
CA LEU A 56 1.68 -3.50 11.49
C LEU A 56 0.79 -4.66 12.00
N GLU A 57 -0.36 -4.92 11.38
CA GLU A 57 -0.96 -6.26 11.50
C GLU A 57 -0.05 -7.29 10.79
N PRO A 58 0.53 -8.25 11.53
CA PRO A 58 1.46 -9.23 10.97
C PRO A 58 0.68 -10.25 10.13
N GLY A 59 0.43 -9.95 8.86
CA GLY A 59 -0.40 -10.88 8.08
C GLY A 59 -0.42 -10.81 6.57
N GLN A 60 0.19 -9.83 5.89
CA GLN A 60 -0.06 -9.68 4.43
C GLN A 60 1.16 -9.43 3.55
N SER A 61 2.38 -9.43 4.08
CA SER A 61 3.59 -9.48 3.24
C SER A 61 3.96 -10.93 2.95
N GLN A 62 3.29 -11.56 1.99
CA GLN A 62 3.75 -12.82 1.41
C GLN A 62 5.09 -12.53 0.70
N PRO A 63 6.22 -13.13 1.08
CA PRO A 63 7.43 -13.06 0.28
C PRO A 63 7.13 -13.72 -1.08
N GLN A 64 7.29 -12.95 -2.15
CA GLN A 64 7.19 -13.43 -3.52
C GLN A 64 8.35 -14.44 -3.71
N PRO A 65 8.10 -15.73 -4.05
CA PRO A 65 9.17 -16.56 -4.58
C PRO A 65 9.62 -15.96 -5.92
N PHE A 66 10.94 -16.00 -6.14
CA PHE A 66 11.65 -15.56 -7.34
C PHE A 66 10.99 -15.98 -8.65
#